data_AF-A0A349Q0T7-F1
#
_entry.id   AF-A0A349Q0T7-F1
#
_cell.length_a   1.000
_cell.length_b   1.000
_cell.length_c   1.000
_cell.angle_alpha   90.00
_cell.angle_beta   90.00
_cell.angle_gamma   90.00
#
_symmetry.space_group_name_H-M   'P 1'
#
loop_
_entity.id
_entity.type
_entity.pdbx_description
1 polymer ?
#
loop_
_entity_poly.entity_id
_entity_poly.type
_entity_poly.pdbx_seq_one_letter_code
_entity_poly.pdbx_strand_id
1 'polypeptide(L)' 'MKKLNDIQMDYWYLICSFSWFGAAFAFYKIHKLWHKDITENNKLYKFELNARNFKHWVIIIILVITGIVYFFKATG' A
#
# COMPACT_ATOMS: atom_id res chain seq x y z
N MET A 1 -8.01 21.41 35.89
CA MET A 1 -7.29 20.26 35.29
C MET A 1 -7.79 20.04 33.86
N LYS A 2 -7.32 20.85 32.91
CA LYS A 2 -7.76 20.82 31.51
C LYS A 2 -6.52 20.76 30.62
N LYS A 3 -5.81 19.62 30.67
CA LYS A 3 -4.60 19.38 29.87
C LYS A 3 -4.23 17.89 29.80
N LEU A 4 -5.22 17.02 29.63
CA LEU A 4 -4.99 15.57 29.47
C LEU A 4 -5.85 14.93 28.37
N ASN A 5 -6.60 15.72 27.59
CA ASN A 5 -7.48 15.21 26.52
C ASN A 5 -7.17 15.79 25.11
N ASP A 6 -6.16 16.65 24.95
CA ASP A 6 -5.81 17.24 23.65
C ASP A 6 -4.81 16.40 22.82
N ILE A 7 -4.34 15.26 23.35
CA ILE A 7 -3.54 14.28 22.59
C ILE A 7 -4.43 13.07 22.28
N GLN A 8 -5.63 13.32 21.79
CA GLN A 8 -6.54 12.25 21.36
C GLN A 8 -6.13 11.87 19.92
N MET A 9 -4.98 11.22 19.78
CA MET A 9 -4.53 10.66 18.51
C MET A 9 -5.62 9.70 18.03
N ASP A 10 -6.24 9.98 16.89
CA ASP A 10 -7.43 9.25 16.47
C ASP A 10 -7.01 7.84 16.03
N TYR A 11 -7.05 6.94 17.01
CA TYR A 11 -6.47 5.61 16.95
C TYR A 11 -7.06 4.78 15.81
N TRP A 12 -8.28 5.10 15.39
CA TRP A 12 -8.93 4.53 14.21
C TRP A 12 -8.18 4.87 12.91
N TYR A 13 -7.79 6.13 12.72
CA TYR A 13 -7.02 6.56 11.55
C TYR A 13 -5.62 5.96 11.54
N LEU A 14 -5.03 5.75 12.72
CA LEU A 14 -3.73 5.14 12.87
C LEU A 14 -3.75 3.65 12.50
N ILE A 15 -4.74 2.90 13.00
CA ILE A 15 -4.97 1.50 12.61
C ILE A 15 -5.25 1.39 11.11
N CYS A 16 -6.07 2.29 10.55
CA CYS A 16 -6.30 2.33 9.11
C CYS A 16 -5.00 2.56 8.33
N SER A 17 -4.14 3.48 8.76
CA SER A 17 -2.85 3.73 8.12
C SER A 17 -1.97 2.47 8.11
N PHE A 18 -1.80 1.82 9.27
CA PHE A 18 -1.03 0.57 9.36
C PHE A 18 -1.65 -0.56 8.52
N SER A 19 -2.98 -0.62 8.44
CA SER A 19 -3.68 -1.57 7.56
C SER A 19 -3.37 -1.32 6.08
N TRP A 20 -3.35 -0.05 5.63
CA TRP A 20 -2.96 0.31 4.26
C TRP A 20 -1.51 -0.07 3.95
N PHE A 21 -0.58 0.15 4.87
CA PHE A 21 0.81 -0.30 4.73
C PHE A 21 0.93 -1.83 4.67
N GLY A 22 0.18 -2.55 5.53
CA GLY A 22 0.11 -4.00 5.50
C GLY A 22 -0.45 -4.54 4.19
N ALA A 23 -1.52 -3.93 3.67
CA ALA A 23 -2.11 -4.26 2.39
C ALA A 23 -1.14 -4.01 1.23
N ALA A 24 -0.42 -2.89 1.24
CA ALA A 24 0.62 -2.59 0.25
C ALA A 24 1.74 -3.64 0.25
N PHE A 25 2.18 -4.07 1.44
CA PHE A 25 3.22 -5.09 1.58
C PHE A 25 2.75 -6.47 1.09
N ALA A 26 1.51 -6.87 1.45
CA ALA A 26 0.91 -8.10 0.97
C ALA A 26 0.75 -8.10 -0.56
N PHE A 27 0.24 -6.99 -1.13
CA PHE A 27 0.14 -6.80 -2.57
C PHE A 27 1.49 -6.89 -3.26
N TYR A 28 2.53 -6.26 -2.70
CA TYR A 28 3.89 -6.35 -3.24
C TYR A 28 4.40 -7.79 -3.26
N LYS A 29 4.18 -8.57 -2.19
CA LYS A 29 4.58 -9.98 -2.13
C LYS A 29 3.85 -10.83 -3.17
N ILE A 30 2.53 -10.70 -3.26
CA ILE A 30 1.70 -11.44 -4.23
C ILE A 30 2.11 -11.07 -5.64
N HIS A 31 2.29 -9.78 -5.92
CA HIS A 31 2.72 -9.29 -7.22
C HIS A 31 4.11 -9.82 -7.61
N LYS A 32 5.06 -9.85 -6.67
CA LYS A 32 6.39 -10.43 -6.91
C LYS A 32 6.33 -11.92 -7.23
N LEU A 33 5.48 -12.68 -6.53
CA LEU A 33 5.25 -14.11 -6.80
C LEU A 33 4.61 -14.31 -8.18
N TRP A 34 3.57 -13.54 -8.49
CA TRP A 34 2.88 -13.57 -9.78
C TRP A 34 3.80 -13.19 -10.95
N HIS A 35 4.62 -12.15 -10.78
CA HIS A 35 5.58 -11.74 -11.79
C HIS A 35 6.63 -12.83 -12.07
N LYS A 36 7.06 -13.57 -11.04
CA LYS A 36 7.98 -14.70 -11.19
C LYS A 36 7.34 -15.82 -12.02
N ASP A 37 6.12 -16.21 -11.66
CA ASP A 37 5.37 -17.30 -12.30
C ASP A 37 5.08 -17.03 -13.79
N ILE A 38 4.74 -15.79 -14.15
CA ILE A 38 4.47 -15.44 -15.54
C ILE A 38 5.74 -15.23 -16.36
N THR A 39 6.81 -14.68 -15.77
CA THR A 39 8.07 -14.48 -16.51
C THR A 39 8.69 -15.82 -16.93
N GLU A 40 8.50 -16.87 -16.13
CA GLU A 40 8.94 -18.23 -16.45
C GLU A 40 8.10 -18.88 -17.57
N ASN A 41 6.78 -18.67 -17.56
CA ASN A 41 5.86 -19.36 -18.47
C ASN A 41 5.57 -18.62 -19.79
N ASN A 42 5.71 -17.29 -19.87
CA ASN A 42 5.16 -16.52 -21.00
C ASN A 42 6.09 -15.39 -21.46
N LYS A 43 7.13 -15.75 -22.23
CA LYS A 43 8.08 -14.79 -22.82
C LYS A 43 7.50 -13.94 -23.97
N LEU A 44 6.41 -14.37 -24.60
CA LEU A 44 5.85 -13.70 -25.79
C LEU A 44 5.04 -12.42 -25.47
N TYR A 45 4.49 -12.29 -24.26
CA TYR A 45 3.61 -11.18 -23.86
C TYR A 45 4.32 -10.08 -23.04
N LYS A 46 5.63 -9.90 -23.28
CA LYS A 46 6.52 -9.06 -22.46
C LYS A 46 6.04 -7.59 -22.32
N PHE A 47 5.43 -7.03 -23.36
CA PHE A 47 4.94 -5.64 -23.35
C PHE A 47 3.65 -5.48 -22.52
N GLU A 48 2.71 -6.39 -22.67
CA GLU A 48 1.44 -6.39 -21.93
C GLU A 48 1.67 -6.66 -20.44
N LEU A 49 2.61 -7.56 -20.14
CA LEU A 49 3.10 -7.80 -18.78
C LEU A 49 3.71 -6.55 -18.16
N ASN A 50 4.54 -5.82 -18.90
CA ASN A 50 5.18 -4.62 -18.37
C ASN A 50 4.13 -3.51 -18.07
N ALA A 51 3.12 -3.36 -18.92
CA ALA A 51 2.02 -2.42 -18.67
C ALA A 51 1.16 -2.83 -17.46
N ARG A 52 0.87 -4.12 -17.30
CA ARG A 52 0.13 -4.64 -16.14
C ARG A 52 0.94 -4.53 -14.83
N ASN A 53 2.25 -4.82 -14.90
CA ASN A 53 3.22 -4.65 -13.82
C ASN A 53 3.30 -3.18 -13.38
N PHE A 54 3.37 -2.24 -14.34
CA PHE A 54 3.33 -0.80 -14.05
C PHE A 54 2.04 -0.40 -13.31
N LYS A 55 0.87 -0.88 -13.75
CA LYS A 55 -0.39 -0.63 -13.04
C LYS A 55 -0.38 -1.16 -11.60
N HIS A 56 0.22 -2.33 -11.35
CA HIS A 56 0.31 -2.89 -10.00
C HIS A 56 1.24 -2.05 -9.10
N TRP A 57 2.36 -1.57 -9.63
CA TRP A 57 3.23 -0.61 -8.93
C TRP A 57 2.52 0.70 -8.60
N VAL A 58 1.73 1.24 -9.54
CA VAL A 58 0.91 2.44 -9.30
C VAL A 58 -0.10 2.21 -8.18
N ILE A 59 -0.76 1.05 -8.13
CA ILE A 59 -1.68 0.70 -7.04
C ILE A 59 -0.95 0.66 -5.70
N ILE A 60 0.22 0.02 -5.62
CA ILE A 60 1.03 -0.03 -4.38
C ILE A 60 1.41 1.39 -3.92
N ILE A 61 1.83 2.26 -4.84
CA ILE A 61 2.17 3.65 -4.53
C ILE A 61 0.95 4.40 -3.98
N ILE A 62 -0.23 4.25 -4.60
CA ILE A 62 -1.47 4.87 -4.12
C ILE A 62 -1.83 4.37 -2.71
N LEU A 63 -1.69 3.07 -2.44
CA LEU A 63 -1.94 2.48 -1.12
C LEU A 63 -1.01 3.09 -0.06
N VAL A 64 0.28 3.27 -0.39
CA VAL A 64 1.26 3.89 0.51
C VAL A 64 0.93 5.37 0.75
N ILE A 65 0.65 6.14 -0.31
CA ILE A 65 0.27 7.56 -0.18
C ILE A 65 -0.99 7.70 0.70
N THR A 66 -1.99 6.84 0.48
CA THR A 66 -3.21 6.82 1.29
C THR A 66 -2.88 6.53 2.75
N GLY A 67 -2.04 5.52 3.02
CA GLY A 67 -1.57 5.23 4.37
C GLY A 67 -0.87 6.44 5.04
N ILE A 68 -0.03 7.18 4.30
CA ILE A 68 0.65 8.38 4.79
C ILE A 68 -0.35 9.51 5.10
N VAL A 69 -1.34 9.75 4.24
CA VAL A 69 -2.38 10.77 4.47
C VAL A 69 -3.18 10.46 5.74
N TYR A 70 -3.59 9.21 5.93
CA TYR A 70 -4.29 8.78 7.14
C TYR A 70 -3.40 8.88 8.39
N PHE A 71 -2.09 8.65 8.26
CA PHE A 71 -1.14 8.80 9.35
C PHE A 71 -1.04 10.27 9.84
N PHE A 72 -0.85 11.21 8.92
CA PHE A 72 -0.81 12.64 9.24
C PHE A 72 -2.15 13.15 9.79
N LYS A 73 -3.28 12.65 9.26
CA LYS A 73 -4.60 12.97 9.80
C LYS A 73 -4.85 12.44 11.21
N ALA A 74 -4.20 11.34 11.59
CA ALA A 74 -4.31 10.80 12.94
C ALA A 74 -3.51 11.61 13.98
N THR A 75 -2.44 12.28 13.54
CA THR A 75 -1.47 13.00 14.39
C THR A 75 -1.64 14.52 14.41
N GLY A 76 -2.40 15.09 13.46
CA GLY A 76 -2.65 16.52 13.31
C GLY A 76 -4.05 16.96 13.71
#